data_AF-R8AQT3-F1
#
_entry.id   AF-R8AQT3-F1
#
_cell.length_a   1.000
_cell.length_b   1.000
_cell.length_c   1.000
_cell.angle_alpha   90.00
_cell.angle_beta   90.00
_cell.angle_gamma   90.00
#
_symmetry.space_group_name_H-M   'P 1'
#
loop_
_entity.id
_entity.type
_entity.pdbx_description
1 polymer ?
#
loop_
_entity_poly.entity_id
_entity_poly.type
_entity_poly.pdbx_seq_one_letter_code
_entity_poly.pdbx_strand_id
1 'polypeptide(L)' 'MFQLDYSYEARKPGIKEHITEMAFNRAVVRDTARTLKVGINTVIRTLKNSRHDE' A
#
# COMPACT_ATOMS: atom_id res chain seq x y z
N MET A 1 -2.71 1.25 -25.04
CA MET A 1 -1.93 0.15 -24.44
C MET A 1 -2.49 -0.08 -23.05
N PHE A 2 -3.08 -1.25 -22.79
CA PHE A 2 -3.73 -1.58 -21.52
C PHE A 2 -2.80 -2.50 -20.73
N GLN A 3 -2.64 -2.25 -19.44
CA GLN A 3 -1.81 -3.11 -18.59
C GLN A 3 -2.67 -4.28 -18.10
N LEU A 4 -2.40 -5.48 -18.65
CA LEU A 4 -3.21 -6.68 -18.40
C LEU A 4 -2.88 -7.34 -17.05
N ASP A 5 -1.62 -7.28 -16.63
CA ASP A 5 -1.14 -7.87 -15.38
C ASP A 5 -0.06 -6.96 -14.75
N TYR A 6 -0.19 -6.67 -13.46
CA TYR A 6 0.79 -5.91 -12.71
C TYR A 6 1.82 -6.86 -12.11
N SER A 7 3.03 -6.88 -12.69
CA SER A 7 4.16 -7.62 -12.10
C SER A 7 4.57 -7.06 -10.73
N TYR A 8 4.25 -5.80 -10.44
CA TYR A 8 4.50 -5.18 -9.14
C TYR A 8 3.19 -4.95 -8.40
N GLU A 9 2.92 -5.79 -7.41
CA GLU A 9 1.65 -5.78 -6.68
C GLU A 9 1.35 -4.42 -6.05
N ALA A 10 2.37 -3.70 -5.55
CA ALA A 10 2.16 -2.41 -4.91
C ALA A 10 1.69 -1.27 -5.84
N ARG A 11 1.69 -1.48 -7.16
CA ARG A 11 1.16 -0.52 -8.14
C ARG A 11 -0.23 -0.89 -8.67
N LYS A 12 -0.80 -2.00 -8.19
CA LYS A 12 -2.19 -2.34 -8.49
C LYS A 12 -3.11 -1.23 -7.93
N PRO A 13 -4.17 -0.86 -8.67
CA PRO A 13 -5.17 0.06 -8.16
C PRO A 13 -5.77 -0.49 -6.86
N GLY A 14 -6.01 0.37 -5.87
CA GLY A 14 -6.59 0.00 -4.56
C GLY A 14 -5.59 -0.44 -3.49
N ILE A 15 -4.31 -0.67 -3.82
CA ILE A 15 -3.32 -1.07 -2.80
C ILE A 15 -2.97 0.09 -1.86
N LYS A 16 -2.99 1.34 -2.34
CA LYS A 16 -2.77 2.51 -1.49
C LYS A 16 -3.86 2.62 -0.43
N GLU A 17 -5.12 2.54 -0.84
CA GLU A 17 -6.30 2.59 0.03
C GLU A 17 -6.25 1.43 1.04
N HIS A 18 -5.93 0.22 0.59
CA HIS A 18 -5.83 -0.92 1.49
C HIS A 18 -4.70 -0.81 2.53
N ILE A 19 -3.56 -0.20 2.16
CA ILE A 19 -2.48 0.12 3.11
C ILE A 19 -2.98 1.12 4.17
N THR A 20 -3.69 2.17 3.76
CA THR A 20 -4.22 3.18 4.68
C THR A 20 -5.31 2.61 5.59
N GLU A 21 -6.21 1.77 5.07
CA GLU A 21 -7.26 1.10 5.84
C GLU A 21 -6.69 0.19 6.92
N MET A 22 -5.72 -0.66 6.57
CA MET A 22 -5.08 -1.55 7.55
C MET A 22 -4.30 -0.76 8.61
N ALA A 23 -3.58 0.28 8.22
CA ALA A 23 -2.88 1.13 9.17
C ALA A 23 -3.85 1.86 10.12
N PHE A 24 -5.01 2.30 9.62
CA PHE A 24 -6.06 2.91 10.42
C PHE A 24 -6.71 1.88 11.38
N ASN A 25 -6.82 0.63 10.95
CA ASN A 25 -7.29 -0.49 11.77
C ASN A 25 -6.22 -1.04 12.75
N ARG A 26 -5.25 -0.20 13.16
CA ARG A 26 -4.17 -0.52 14.11
C ARG A 26 -3.27 -1.69 13.70
N ALA A 27 -3.24 -2.08 12.42
CA ALA A 27 -2.28 -3.08 11.94
C ALA A 27 -0.85 -2.50 11.96
N VAL A 28 0.12 -3.33 12.33
CA VAL A 28 1.53 -2.92 12.33
C VAL A 28 2.01 -2.82 10.88
N VAL A 29 2.85 -1.82 10.58
CA VAL A 29 3.44 -1.58 9.24
C VAL A 29 4.04 -2.84 8.61
N ARG A 30 4.67 -3.69 9.44
CA ARG A 30 5.28 -4.94 9.02
C ARG A 30 4.25 -6.00 8.62
N ASP A 31 3.12 -6.05 9.32
CA ASP A 31 2.04 -6.98 9.03
C ASP A 31 1.33 -6.59 7.74
N THR A 32 1.04 -5.29 7.57
CA THR A 32 0.53 -4.71 6.32
C THR A 32 1.42 -5.06 5.12
N ALA A 33 2.74 -4.90 5.26
CA ALA A 33 3.70 -5.25 4.22
C ALA A 33 3.67 -6.76 3.86
N ARG A 34 3.53 -7.63 4.87
CA ARG A 34 3.47 -9.09 4.67
C ARG A 34 2.15 -9.53 4.04
N THR A 35 1.02 -9.01 4.52
CA THR A 35 -0.32 -9.32 4.02
C THR A 35 -0.48 -8.90 2.56
N LEU A 36 0.01 -7.70 2.21
CA LEU A 36 -0.07 -7.18 0.85
C LEU A 36 1.08 -7.59 -0.06
N LYS A 37 2.08 -8.33 0.46
CA LYS A 37 3.29 -8.72 -0.27
C LYS A 37 4.02 -7.51 -0.91
N VAL A 38 4.01 -6.38 -0.20
CA VAL A 38 4.69 -5.14 -0.61
C VAL A 38 5.88 -4.86 0.29
N GLY A 39 6.84 -4.09 -0.21
CA GLY A 39 7.98 -3.67 0.61
C GLY A 39 7.54 -2.74 1.76
N ILE A 40 8.16 -2.88 2.95
CA ILE A 40 7.92 -2.00 4.10
C ILE A 40 8.12 -0.51 3.73
N ASN A 41 9.12 -0.21 2.90
CA ASN A 41 9.37 1.16 2.43
C ASN A 41 8.19 1.72 1.62
N THR A 42 7.47 0.87 0.89
CA THR A 42 6.26 1.27 0.16
C THR A 42 5.17 1.65 1.14
N VAL A 43 4.90 0.81 2.15
CA VAL A 43 3.92 1.07 3.20
C VAL A 43 4.20 2.39 3.92
N ILE A 44 5.45 2.59 4.37
CA ILE A 44 5.84 3.82 5.05
C ILE A 44 5.67 5.04 4.14
N ARG A 45 6.07 4.94 2.86
CA ARG A 45 5.92 6.03 1.89
C ARG A 45 4.45 6.37 1.65
N THR A 46 3.59 5.37 1.47
CA THR A 46 2.15 5.59 1.30
C THR A 46 1.53 6.26 2.52
N LEU A 47 1.91 5.86 3.74
CA LEU A 47 1.39 6.50 4.97
C LEU A 47 1.91 7.93 5.18
N LYS A 48 3.13 8.23 4.72
CA LYS A 48 3.63 9.61 4.74
C LYS A 48 2.92 10.49 3.70
N ASN A 49 2.63 9.94 2.53
CA ASN A 49 1.99 10.67 1.44
C ASN A 49 0.47 10.79 1.62
N SER A 50 -0.18 9.86 2.33
CA SER A 50 -1.63 9.91 2.58
C SER A 50 -2.07 11.12 3.41
N ARG A 51 -1.13 11.84 4.04
CA ARG A 51 -1.38 13.11 4.74
C ARG A 51 -1.28 14.34 3.84
N HIS A 52 -0.81 14.17 2.60
CA HIS A 52 -0.57 15.23 1.63
C HIS A 52 -1.49 15.15 0.40
N ASP A 53 -2.25 14.07 0.25
CA ASP A 53 -3.26 13.89 -0.80
C ASP A 53 -4.64 14.48 -0.39
N GLU A 54 -4.65 15.62 0.33
CA GLU A 54 -5.84 16.49 0.54
C GLU A 54 -5.86 17.64 -0.48
#